data_AF-A0A2E0SR31-F1
#
_entry.id   AF-A0A2E0SR31-F1
#
_cell.length_a   1.000
_cell.length_b   1.000
_cell.length_c   1.000
_cell.angle_alpha   90.00
_cell.angle_beta   90.00
_cell.angle_gamma   90.00
#
_symmetry.space_group_name_H-M   'P 1'
#
loop_
_entity.id
_entity.type
_entity.pdbx_description
1 polymer ?
#
loop_
_entity_poly.entity_id
_entity_poly.type
_entity_poly.pdbx_seq_one_letter_code
_entity_poly.pdbx_strand_id
1 'polypeptide(L)'
;MTLINRLQDEQGAQIVLSGSLRDLASAFLHEADQTRSIRRRSQIRREAQQITLVAQLVEQGTYNALRAEAWLEASQHQLAQHRKERRRAAHA
;
A
#
# COMPACT_ATOMS: atom_id res chain seq x y z
N MET A 1 6.83 15.92 30.57
CA MET A 1 6.91 15.15 29.31
C MET A 1 7.18 16.12 28.19
N THR A 2 8.43 16.14 27.72
CA THR A 2 9.01 17.15 26.82
C THR A 2 8.57 16.92 25.37
N LEU A 3 8.54 17.99 24.56
CA LEU A 3 8.27 18.01 23.11
C LEU A 3 9.03 16.93 22.32
N ILE A 4 10.20 16.52 22.83
CA ILE A 4 11.04 15.45 22.27
C ILE A 4 10.31 14.10 22.24
N ASN A 5 9.52 13.75 23.26
CA ASN A 5 8.83 12.45 23.28
C ASN A 5 7.71 12.37 22.23
N ARG A 6 6.96 13.47 22.00
CA ARG A 6 5.88 13.48 20.98
C ARG A 6 6.42 13.34 19.55
N LEU A 7 7.54 13.99 19.26
CA LEU A 7 8.19 13.89 17.94
C LEU A 7 8.77 12.49 17.69
N GLN A 8 9.24 11.80 18.73
CA GLN A 8 9.70 10.41 18.63
C GLN A 8 8.54 9.44 18.39
N ASP A 9 7.41 9.64 19.06
CA ASP A 9 6.21 8.82 18.87
C ASP A 9 5.65 8.95 17.44
N GLU A 10 5.63 10.16 16.88
CA GLU A 10 5.16 10.41 15.51
C GLU A 10 6.10 9.81 14.44
N GLN A 11 7.42 9.89 14.63
CA GLN A 11 8.36 9.25 13.71
C GLN A 11 8.29 7.72 13.79
N GLY A 12 8.12 7.15 14.98
CA GLY A 12 7.90 5.71 15.16
C GLY A 12 6.67 5.21 14.41
N ALA A 13 5.56 5.95 14.48
CA ALA A 13 4.34 5.65 13.75
C ALA A 13 4.53 5.75 12.22
N GLN A 14 5.25 6.76 11.71
CA GLN A 14 5.54 6.92 10.29
C GLN A 14 6.39 5.75 9.73
N ILE A 15 7.36 5.26 10.50
CA ILE A 15 8.20 4.11 10.09
C ILE A 15 7.34 2.84 9.96
N VAL A 16 6.47 2.56 10.95
CA VAL A 16 5.59 1.38 10.91
C VAL A 16 4.60 1.47 9.73
N LEU A 17 4.05 2.66 9.49
CA LEU A 17 3.09 2.90 8.41
C LEU A 17 3.73 2.75 7.02
N SER A 18 4.90 3.36 6.82
CA SER A 18 5.67 3.21 5.57
C SER A 18 6.09 1.76 5.31
N GLY A 19 6.45 1.01 6.36
CA GLY A 19 6.69 -0.44 6.28
C GLY A 19 5.46 -1.21 5.80
N SER A 20 4.31 -0.97 6.42
CA SER A 20 3.03 -1.60 6.05
C SER A 20 2.61 -1.31 4.60
N LEU A 21 2.84 -0.09 4.13
CA LEU A 21 2.61 0.29 2.74
C LEU A 21 3.56 -0.45 1.78
N ARG A 22 4.86 -0.60 2.11
CA ARG A 22 5.82 -1.36 1.29
C ARG A 22 5.46 -2.84 1.20
N ASP A 23 5.01 -3.44 2.31
CA ASP A 23 4.52 -4.82 2.31
C ASP A 23 3.28 -4.96 1.43
N LEU A 24 2.36 -3.98 1.48
CA LEU A 24 1.20 -3.97 0.61
C LEU A 24 1.59 -3.81 -0.86
N ALA A 25 2.55 -2.95 -1.20
CA ALA A 25 3.06 -2.81 -2.57
C ALA A 25 3.61 -4.14 -3.11
N SER A 26 4.36 -4.87 -2.28
CA SER A 26 4.87 -6.21 -2.60
C SER A 26 3.72 -7.20 -2.85
N ALA A 27 2.66 -7.13 -2.05
CA ALA A 27 1.48 -7.97 -2.23
C ALA A 27 0.71 -7.65 -3.53
N PHE A 28 0.66 -6.39 -3.96
CA PHE A 28 0.11 -6.01 -5.27
C PHE A 28 0.97 -6.55 -6.42
N LEU A 29 2.30 -6.42 -6.34
CA LEU A 29 3.20 -6.98 -7.36
C LEU A 29 3.02 -8.49 -7.49
N HIS A 30 2.88 -9.19 -6.36
CA HIS A 30 2.60 -10.62 -6.36
C HIS A 30 1.26 -10.96 -7.05
N GLU A 31 0.19 -10.22 -6.77
CA GLU A 31 -1.12 -10.41 -7.46
C GLU A 31 -1.06 -10.07 -8.95
N ALA A 32 -0.25 -9.06 -9.33
CA ALA A 32 -0.02 -8.72 -10.73
C ALA A 32 0.65 -9.87 -11.49
N ASP A 33 1.65 -10.51 -10.89
CA ASP A 33 2.36 -11.64 -11.50
C ASP A 33 1.47 -12.88 -11.64
N GLN A 34 0.51 -13.08 -10.73
CA GLN A 34 -0.52 -14.12 -10.85
C GLN A 34 -1.59 -13.82 -11.91
N THR A 35 -1.65 -12.59 -12.44
CA THR A 35 -2.67 -12.17 -13.40
C THR A 35 -2.24 -12.46 -14.84
N ARG A 36 -3.04 -13.25 -15.57
CA ARG A 36 -2.79 -13.60 -16.99
C ARG A 36 -3.06 -12.46 -17.97
N SER A 37 -4.04 -11.60 -17.67
CA SER A 37 -4.39 -10.45 -18.51
C SER A 37 -3.32 -9.36 -18.41
N ILE A 38 -2.68 -9.03 -19.54
CA ILE A 38 -1.65 -7.98 -19.62
C ILE A 38 -2.22 -6.63 -19.15
N ARG A 39 -3.44 -6.27 -19.58
CA ARG A 39 -4.10 -5.02 -19.17
C ARG A 39 -4.23 -4.93 -17.65
N ARG A 40 -4.74 -5.99 -17.03
CA ARG A 40 -4.96 -6.01 -15.58
C ARG A 40 -3.64 -6.08 -14.80
N ARG A 41 -2.65 -6.85 -15.28
CA ARG A 41 -1.29 -6.84 -14.72
C ARG A 41 -0.68 -5.44 -14.72
N SER A 42 -0.78 -4.71 -15.84
CA SER A 42 -0.29 -3.33 -15.95
C SER A 42 -0.99 -2.39 -14.98
N GLN A 43 -2.31 -2.54 -14.83
CA GLN A 43 -3.08 -1.76 -13.85
C GLN A 43 -2.61 -2.03 -12.41
N ILE A 44 -2.58 -3.29 -11.98
CA ILE A 44 -2.18 -3.66 -10.60
C ILE A 44 -0.74 -3.20 -10.33
N ARG A 45 0.17 -3.27 -11.31
CA ARG A 45 1.53 -2.74 -11.17
C ARG A 45 1.59 -1.22 -10.99
N ARG A 46 0.74 -0.45 -11.68
CA ARG A 46 0.65 1.00 -11.46
C ARG A 46 0.14 1.33 -10.07
N GLU A 47 -0.84 0.57 -9.57
CA GLU A 47 -1.33 0.71 -8.20
C GLU A 47 -0.21 0.40 -7.19
N ALA A 48 0.57 -0.67 -7.39
CA ALA A 48 1.76 -0.96 -6.58
C ALA A 48 2.78 0.21 -6.56
N GLN A 49 3.04 0.84 -7.71
CA GLN A 49 3.93 2.00 -7.80
C GLN A 49 3.39 3.21 -7.02
N GLN A 50 2.08 3.44 -7.05
CA GLN A 50 1.45 4.48 -6.25
C GLN A 50 1.60 4.18 -4.74
N ILE A 51 1.45 2.92 -4.33
CA ILE A 51 1.66 2.51 -2.92
C ILE A 51 3.10 2.80 -2.49
N THR A 52 4.09 2.43 -3.32
CA THR A 52 5.50 2.72 -3.05
C THR A 52 5.76 4.22 -2.91
N LEU A 53 5.17 5.03 -3.78
CA LEU A 53 5.30 6.49 -3.70
C LEU A 53 4.71 7.03 -2.39
N VAL A 54 3.51 6.59 -2.01
CA VAL A 54 2.91 7.02 -0.74
C VAL A 54 3.77 6.58 0.45
N ALA A 55 4.32 5.37 0.44
CA ALA A 55 5.24 4.90 1.48
C ALA A 55 6.48 5.80 1.63
N GLN A 56 7.06 6.24 0.51
CA GLN A 56 8.20 7.17 0.50
C GLN A 56 7.81 8.54 1.06
N LEU A 57 6.64 9.07 0.69
CA LEU A 57 6.18 10.37 1.20
C LEU A 57 5.87 10.32 2.70
N VAL A 58 5.38 9.19 3.21
CA VAL A 58 5.19 8.96 4.66
C VAL A 58 6.52 8.90 5.39
N GLU A 59 7.49 8.16 4.89
CA GLU A 59 8.84 8.04 5.48
C GLU A 59 9.58 9.39 5.53
N GLN A 60 9.35 10.25 4.54
CA GLN A 60 9.88 11.62 4.51
C GLN A 60 9.15 12.59 5.45
N GLY A 61 8.06 12.16 6.09
CA GLY A 61 7.20 13.01 6.91
C GLY A 61 6.47 14.08 6.09
N THR A 62 6.43 13.97 4.76
CA THR A 62 5.76 14.93 3.86
C THR A 62 4.30 14.55 3.58
N TYR A 63 3.91 13.33 3.95
CA TYR A 63 2.55 12.86 3.88
C TYR A 63 1.91 12.76 5.25
N ASN A 64 0.67 13.24 5.37
CA ASN A 64 -0.09 13.17 6.62
C ASN A 64 -0.37 11.70 7.00
N ALA A 65 -0.05 11.34 8.25
CA ALA A 65 -0.18 9.96 8.74
C ALA A 65 -1.61 9.42 8.69
N LEU A 66 -2.61 10.19 9.16
CA LEU A 66 -4.03 9.80 9.11
C LEU A 66 -4.49 9.56 7.66
N ARG A 67 -4.02 10.40 6.74
CA ARG A 67 -4.30 10.25 5.31
C ARG A 67 -3.66 8.98 4.75
N ALA A 68 -2.43 8.66 5.17
CA ALA A 68 -1.76 7.45 4.75
C ALA A 68 -2.39 6.18 5.33
N GLU A 69 -2.91 6.22 6.55
CA GLU A 69 -3.68 5.12 7.14
C GLU A 69 -4.97 4.85 6.35
N ALA A 70 -5.75 5.89 6.05
CA ALA A 70 -6.94 5.75 5.22
C ALA A 70 -6.61 5.23 3.81
N TRP A 71 -5.47 5.66 3.26
CA TRP A 71 -4.99 5.20 1.96
C TRP A 71 -4.54 3.73 2.02
N LEU A 72 -3.84 3.32 3.08
CA LEU A 72 -3.46 1.94 3.35
C LEU A 72 -4.70 1.03 3.41
N GLU A 73 -5.74 1.41 4.16
CA GLU A 73 -6.99 0.66 4.26
C GLU A 73 -7.68 0.52 2.91
N ALA A 74 -7.82 1.63 2.16
CA ALA A 74 -8.41 1.62 0.83
C ALA A 74 -7.64 0.69 -0.13
N SER A 75 -6.31 0.73 -0.11
CA SER A 75 -5.47 -0.13 -0.95
C SER A 75 -5.56 -1.61 -0.54
N GLN A 76 -5.73 -1.94 0.74
CA GLN A 76 -5.97 -3.32 1.18
C GLN A 76 -7.31 -3.85 0.63
N HIS A 77 -8.35 -3.02 0.62
CA HIS A 77 -9.63 -3.37 0.04
C HIS A 77 -9.54 -3.58 -1.49
N GLN A 78 -8.78 -2.74 -2.20
CA GLN A 78 -8.51 -2.92 -3.63
C GLN A 78 -7.78 -4.24 -3.91
N LEU A 79 -6.76 -4.60 -3.11
CA LEU A 79 -6.08 -5.89 -3.24
C LEU A 79 -7.03 -7.07 -3.05
N ALA A 80 -7.94 -6.98 -2.08
CA ALA A 80 -8.96 -8.00 -1.86
C ALA A 80 -9.94 -8.11 -3.05
N GLN A 81 -10.27 -6.99 -3.71
CA GLN A 81 -11.07 -6.98 -4.93
C GLN A 81 -10.33 -7.69 -6.07
N HIS A 82 -9.06 -7.36 -6.35
CA HIS A 82 -8.26 -8.03 -7.38
C HIS A 82 -8.18 -9.54 -7.17
N ARG A 83 -7.94 -9.99 -5.93
CA ARG A 83 -7.92 -11.41 -5.56
C ARG A 83 -9.27 -12.11 -5.82
N LYS A 84 -10.39 -11.44 -5.58
CA LYS A 84 -11.73 -11.98 -5.88
C LYS A 84 -11.94 -12.08 -7.39
N GLU A 85 -11.55 -11.06 -8.14
CA GLU A 85 -11.69 -11.02 -9.59
C GLU A 85 -10.82 -12.06 -10.28
N ARG A 86 -9.58 -12.27 -9.81
CA ARG A 86 -8.71 -13.34 -10.29
C ARG A 86 -9.33 -14.71 -10.04
N ARG A 87 -9.85 -14.96 -8.83
CA ARG A 87 -10.54 -16.22 -8.52
C ARG A 87 -11.70 -16.45 -9.49
N ARG A 88 -12.54 -15.43 -9.73
CA ARG A 88 -13.65 -15.54 -10.70
C ARG A 88 -13.16 -15.88 -12.11
N ALA A 89 -12.09 -15.24 -12.59
CA ALA A 89 -11.53 -15.50 -13.92
C ALA A 89 -10.84 -16.86 -14.06
N ALA A 90 -10.48 -17.52 -12.96
CA ALA A 90 -9.95 -18.89 -12.97
C ALA A 90 -11.06 -19.96 -12.98
N HIS A 91 -12.25 -19.60 -12.52
CA HIS A 91 -13.42 -20.49 -12.47
C HIS A 91 -14.35 -20.38 -13.69
N ALA A 92 -14.21 -19.31 -14.48
CA ALA A 92 -14.89 -19.13 -15.76
C ALA A 92 -14.05 -19.74 -16.89
#